data_AF-A0A7X2N0F2-F1
#
_entry.id   AF-A0A7X2N0F2-F1
#
_cell.length_a   1.000
_cell.length_b   1.000
_cell.length_c   1.000
_cell.angle_alpha   90.00
_cell.angle_beta   90.00
_cell.angle_gamma   90.00
#
_symmetry.space_group_name_H-M   'P 1'
#
loop_
_entity.id
_entity.type
_entity.pdbx_description
1 polymer ?
#
loop_
_entity_poly.entity_id
_entity_poly.type
_entity_poly.pdbx_seq_one_letter_code
_entity_poly.pdbx_strand_id
1 'polypeptide(L)' 'MDIAPDYRGKGIASKVLEKVCDDAKNEGYLYVEAYPFIDEKYPYQFHGPAKMYKNRGFQLFDKKSWFLIMQKKL' A
#
# COMPACT_ATOMS: atom_id res chain seq x y z
N MET A 1 7.41 5.35 -2.08
CA MET A 1 8.00 5.22 -3.42
C MET A 1 7.23 6.19 -4.31
N ASP A 2 7.88 7.18 -4.92
CA ASP A 2 7.18 8.07 -5.84
C ASP A 2 7.23 7.49 -7.27
N ILE A 3 6.12 7.60 -7.98
CA ILE A 3 6.02 7.24 -9.40
C ILE A 3 5.96 8.55 -10.16
N ALA A 4 6.90 8.74 -11.10
CA ALA A 4 6.93 9.92 -11.96
C ALA A 4 5.54 10.21 -12.53
N PRO A 5 5.08 11.48 -12.60
CA PRO A 5 3.71 11.82 -12.98
C PRO A 5 3.20 11.10 -14.24
N ASP A 6 4.03 11.04 -15.30
CA ASP A 6 3.69 10.42 -16.59
C ASP A 6 3.61 8.88 -16.56
N TYR A 7 3.98 8.28 -15.43
CA TYR A 7 3.97 6.84 -15.18
C TYR A 7 2.90 6.41 -14.18
N ARG A 8 2.15 7.37 -13.62
CA ARG A 8 1.00 7.09 -12.73
C ARG A 8 -0.16 6.50 -13.53
N GLY A 9 -1.06 5.78 -12.86
CA GLY A 9 -2.21 5.11 -13.49
C GLY A 9 -1.88 3.88 -14.35
N LYS A 10 -0.59 3.56 -14.57
CA LYS A 10 -0.14 2.40 -15.36
C LYS A 10 0.05 1.11 -14.55
N GLY A 11 -0.44 1.08 -13.30
CA GLY A 11 -0.33 -0.08 -12.41
C GLY A 11 1.08 -0.39 -11.90
N ILE A 12 2.02 0.56 -11.95
CA ILE A 12 3.41 0.33 -11.51
C ILE A 12 3.48 0.11 -9.98
N ALA A 13 2.89 1.01 -9.19
CA ALA A 13 2.86 0.87 -7.73
C ALA A 13 2.23 -0.45 -7.27
N SER A 14 1.19 -0.88 -7.98
CA SER A 14 0.54 -2.18 -7.80
C SER A 14 1.50 -3.36 -7.99
N LYS A 15 2.25 -3.39 -9.10
CA LYS A 15 3.23 -4.44 -9.39
C LYS A 15 4.35 -4.47 -8.35
N VAL A 16 4.80 -3.29 -7.91
CA VAL A 16 5.82 -3.19 -6.86
C VAL A 16 5.29 -3.75 -5.54
N LEU A 17 4.05 -3.41 -5.16
CA LEU A 17 3.43 -3.92 -3.94
C LEU A 17 3.25 -5.45 -3.98
N GLU A 18 2.86 -6.00 -5.13
CA GLU A 18 2.76 -7.45 -5.34
C GLU A 18 4.12 -8.12 -5.16
N LYS A 19 5.16 -7.59 -5.83
CA LYS A 19 6.53 -8.11 -5.70
C LYS A 19 7.05 -8.06 -4.26
N VAL A 20 6.79 -6.97 -3.53
CA VAL A 20 7.16 -6.85 -2.11
C VAL A 20 6.46 -7.92 -1.25
N CYS A 21 5.19 -8.20 -1.51
CA CYS A 21 4.48 -9.26 -0.78
C CYS A 21 5.08 -10.65 -1.07
N ASP A 22 5.41 -10.93 -2.33
CA ASP A 22 6.00 -12.20 -2.74
C ASP A 22 7.39 -12.40 -2.12
N ASP A 23 8.22 -11.36 -2.13
CA ASP A 23 9.55 -11.39 -1.52
C ASP A 23 9.48 -11.57 0.00
N ALA A 24 8.61 -10.80 0.68
CA ALA A 24 8.40 -10.94 2.11
C ALA A 24 7.90 -12.36 2.48
N LYS A 25 7.06 -12.97 1.64
CA LYS A 25 6.62 -14.35 1.85
C LYS A 25 7.79 -15.34 1.72
N ASN A 26 8.63 -15.17 0.71
CA ASN A 26 9.80 -16.04 0.48
C ASN A 26 10.85 -15.90 1.60
N GLU A 27 10.95 -14.71 2.20
CA GLU A 27 11.83 -14.43 3.35
C GLU A 27 11.24 -14.90 4.70
N GLY A 28 10.00 -15.41 4.72
CA GLY A 28 9.38 -15.98 5.91
C GLY A 28 8.65 -14.97 6.81
N TYR A 29 8.37 -13.76 6.31
CA TYR A 29 7.52 -12.81 7.04
C TYR A 29 6.07 -13.28 7.06
N LEU A 30 5.36 -12.92 8.14
CA LEU A 30 3.95 -13.31 8.34
C LEU A 30 2.97 -12.25 7.83
N TYR A 31 3.39 -10.99 7.80
CA TYR A 31 2.53 -9.85 7.49
C TYR A 31 3.30 -8.78 6.73
N VAL A 32 2.60 -8.04 5.87
CA VAL A 32 3.01 -6.74 5.34
C VAL A 32 2.06 -5.68 5.88
N GLU A 33 2.62 -4.58 6.37
CA GLU A 33 1.88 -3.41 6.86
C GLU A 33 2.06 -2.20 5.92
N ALA A 34 0.99 -1.43 5.76
CA ALA A 34 0.93 -0.24 4.93
C ALA A 34 0.24 0.92 5.66
N TYR A 35 0.64 2.14 5.32
CA TYR A 35 0.22 3.36 6.03
C TYR A 35 -0.37 4.44 5.10
N PRO A 36 -1.46 4.16 4.37
CA PRO A 36 -2.09 5.19 3.53
C PRO A 36 -2.69 6.31 4.39
N PHE A 37 -2.63 7.55 3.90
CA PHE A 37 -3.31 8.66 4.57
C PHE A 37 -4.84 8.51 4.50
N ILE A 38 -5.52 9.05 5.51
CA ILE A 38 -7.00 9.05 5.54
C ILE A 38 -7.57 9.97 4.46
N ASP A 39 -6.94 11.13 4.27
CA ASP A 39 -7.37 12.09 3.26
C ASP A 39 -6.83 11.68 1.88
N GLU A 40 -7.66 11.01 1.09
CA GLU A 40 -7.31 10.58 -0.27
C GLU A 40 -7.00 11.75 -1.22
N LYS A 41 -7.38 13.00 -0.88
CA LYS A 41 -7.11 14.20 -1.69
C LYS A 41 -5.78 14.86 -1.35
N TYR A 42 -5.07 14.38 -0.31
CA TYR A 42 -3.79 14.93 0.07
C TYR A 42 -2.80 14.88 -1.12
N PRO A 43 -2.09 15.96 -1.45
CA PRO A 43 -1.28 16.01 -2.67
C PRO A 43 -0.08 15.05 -2.65
N TYR A 44 0.38 14.66 -1.46
CA TYR A 44 1.56 13.82 -1.26
C TYR A 44 1.19 12.38 -0.88
N GLN A 45 0.49 11.67 -1.77
CA GLN A 45 0.14 10.25 -1.60
C GLN A 45 1.25 9.31 -2.07
N PHE A 46 2.49 9.51 -1.60
CA PHE A 46 3.64 8.67 -2.00
C PHE A 46 3.58 7.22 -1.49
N HIS A 47 2.60 6.92 -0.63
CA HIS A 47 2.23 5.56 -0.21
C HIS A 47 1.16 4.94 -1.12
N GLY A 48 0.44 5.76 -1.90
CA GLY A 48 -0.74 5.33 -2.65
C GLY A 48 -2.01 5.29 -1.78
N PRO A 49 -3.19 5.28 -2.42
CA PRO A 49 -4.47 5.37 -1.72
C PRO A 49 -4.84 4.06 -1.02
N ALA A 50 -5.62 4.13 0.05
CA ALA A 50 -6.11 2.97 0.81
C ALA A 50 -6.81 1.91 -0.09
N LYS A 51 -7.54 2.36 -1.11
CA LYS A 51 -8.21 1.49 -2.09
C LYS A 51 -7.24 0.55 -2.82
N MET A 52 -6.02 1.00 -3.12
CA MET A 52 -5.00 0.17 -3.78
C MET A 52 -4.64 -1.07 -2.95
N TYR A 53 -4.53 -0.89 -1.64
CA TYR A 53 -4.22 -1.94 -0.67
C TYR A 53 -5.42 -2.88 -0.46
N LYS A 54 -6.63 -2.34 -0.28
CA LYS A 54 -7.86 -3.14 -0.14
C LYS A 54 -8.04 -4.12 -1.30
N ASN A 55 -7.81 -3.64 -2.53
CA ASN A 55 -7.91 -4.47 -3.74
C ASN A 55 -6.88 -5.62 -3.80
N ARG A 56 -5.87 -5.63 -2.92
CA ARG A 56 -4.80 -6.65 -2.85
C ARG A 56 -4.85 -7.52 -1.60
N GLY A 57 -5.97 -7.49 -0.89
CA GLY A 57 -6.19 -8.30 0.30
C GLY A 57 -5.64 -7.71 1.60
N PHE A 58 -5.24 -6.44 1.60
CA PHE A 58 -4.96 -5.75 2.85
C PHE A 58 -6.27 -5.41 3.55
N GLN A 59 -6.29 -5.62 4.86
CA GLN A 59 -7.39 -5.31 5.75
C GLN A 59 -7.03 -4.12 6.64
N LEU A 60 -8.04 -3.35 7.06
CA LEU A 60 -7.83 -2.30 8.05
C LEU A 60 -7.53 -2.95 9.40
N PHE A 61 -6.36 -2.67 9.95
CA PHE A 61 -5.94 -3.13 11.27
C PHE A 61 -6.26 -2.08 12.33
N ASP A 62 -5.94 -0.81 12.06
CA ASP A 62 -6.18 0.31 12.97
C ASP A 62 -6.30 1.64 12.21
N LYS A 63 -6.85 2.66 12.87
CA LYS A 63 -6.99 4.02 12.34
C LYS A 63 -6.39 5.03 13.31
N LYS A 64 -5.47 5.85 12.81
CA LYS A 64 -4.89 6.99 13.55
C LYS A 64 -5.52 8.29 13.07
N SER A 65 -5.12 9.44 13.63
CA SER A 65 -5.78 10.71 13.31
C SER A 65 -5.58 11.15 11.85
N TRP A 66 -4.53 10.66 11.18
CA TRP A 66 -4.08 11.14 9.86
C TRP A 66 -3.77 10.01 8.87
N PHE A 67 -3.62 8.77 9.33
CA PHE A 67 -3.36 7.60 8.48
C PHE A 67 -4.08 6.35 8.96
N LEU A 68 -4.20 5.38 8.07
CA LEU A 68 -4.71 4.05 8.36
C LEU A 68 -3.53 3.09 8.52
N ILE A 69 -3.67 2.09 9.39
CA ILE A 69 -2.79 0.94 9.44
C ILE A 69 -3.51 -0.19 8.72
N MET A 70 -2.93 -0.65 7.62
CA MET A 70 -3.47 -1.72 6.80
C MET A 70 -2.52 -2.90 6.78
N GLN A 71 -3.01 -4.11 7.05
CA GLN A 71 -2.19 -5.32 7.07
C GLN A 71 -2.68 -6.36 6.07
N LYS A 72 -1.74 -7.07 5.47
CA LYS A 72 -1.99 -8.28 4.69
C LYS A 72 -1.19 -9.43 5.31
N LYS A 73 -1.88 -10.52 5.63
CA LYS A 73 -1.24 -11.80 5.96
C LYS A 73 -0.67 -12.42 4.68
N LEU A 74 0.57 -12.90 4.73
CA LEU A 74 1.32 -13.46 3.59
C LEU A 74 1.13 -14.98 3.43
#